data_AF-A0A529V2K4-F1
#
_entry.id   AF-A0A529V2K4-F1
#
_cell.length_a   1.000
_cell.length_b   1.000
_cell.length_c   1.000
_cell.angle_alpha   90.00
_cell.angle_beta   90.00
_cell.angle_gamma   90.00
#
_symmetry.space_group_name_H-M   'P 1'
#
loop_
_entity.id
_entity.type
_entity.pdbx_description
1 polymer ?
#
loop_
_entity_poly.entity_id
_entity_poly.type
_entity_poly.pdbx_seq_one_letter_code
_entity_poly.pdbx_strand_id
1 'polypeptide(L)'
;MDDTSKTSEEAAPAGLDWDTYYAHRNRLDEIRVEQSAAFDKSILTLASGGLAFSLVVLQSLQPPRMAHEFIVWSWALFVAAILTNVFSYYLSSKAAEVAIAHIDRRMAQQNWVGTDSNFADKITRILNSVSGVLFAAGAVCLLIFAYQNGMGI
;
A
#
# COMPACT_ATOMS: atom_id res chain seq x y z
N MET A 1 4.02 29.08 58.85
CA MET A 1 5.29 28.71 58.22
C MET A 1 5.32 27.18 58.20
N ASP A 2 4.61 26.57 57.26
CA ASP A 2 4.99 26.43 55.85
C ASP A 2 6.07 25.35 55.70
N ASP A 3 5.64 24.15 55.33
CA ASP A 3 6.15 23.39 54.17
C ASP A 3 5.52 21.99 54.15
N THR A 4 4.29 21.90 53.64
CA THR A 4 3.66 20.64 53.22
C THR A 4 3.49 20.64 51.70
N SER A 5 4.53 21.09 50.97
CA SER A 5 4.52 21.18 49.50
C SER A 5 5.26 20.02 48.82
N LYS A 6 5.31 18.84 49.46
CA LYS A 6 5.64 17.59 48.78
C LYS A 6 4.45 16.65 48.82
N THR A 7 4.29 15.96 47.68
CA THR A 7 3.36 14.86 47.44
C THR A 7 1.88 15.20 47.29
N SER A 8 1.58 15.88 46.19
CA SER A 8 0.55 15.35 45.28
C SER A 8 1.12 15.43 43.88
N GLU A 9 2.04 14.50 43.61
CA GLU A 9 2.28 13.97 42.28
C GLU A 9 0.94 13.35 41.84
N GLU A 10 0.04 14.24 41.41
CA GLU A 10 -1.28 13.90 40.93
C GLU A 10 -1.03 13.14 39.63
N ALA A 11 -1.00 11.81 39.75
CA ALA A 11 -0.77 10.90 38.65
C ALA A 11 -1.67 11.33 37.50
N ALA A 12 -1.03 11.78 36.41
CA ALA A 12 -1.73 12.22 35.21
C ALA A 12 -2.78 11.15 34.85
N PRO A 13 -4.05 11.54 34.65
CA PRO A 13 -5.09 10.56 34.35
C PRO A 13 -4.64 9.74 33.14
N ALA A 14 -4.79 8.41 33.20
CA ALA A 14 -4.33 7.46 32.19
C ALA A 14 -4.70 7.91 30.77
N GLY A 15 -3.78 8.63 30.15
CA GLY A 15 -3.95 9.42 28.95
C GLY A 15 -2.56 9.63 28.38
N LEU A 16 -2.43 9.47 27.08
CA LEU A 16 -1.17 9.34 26.35
C LEU A 16 -0.17 10.44 26.78
N ASP A 17 0.96 10.04 27.36
CA ASP A 17 2.07 10.94 27.66
C ASP A 17 2.58 11.60 26.36
N TRP A 18 3.12 12.82 26.45
CA TRP A 18 3.58 13.59 25.29
C TRP A 18 4.60 12.82 24.45
N ASP A 19 5.49 12.07 25.10
CA ASP A 19 6.47 11.24 24.40
C ASP A 19 5.79 10.13 23.59
N THR A 20 4.74 9.52 24.16
CA THR A 20 3.97 8.47 23.47
C THR A 20 3.17 9.04 22.29
N TYR A 21 2.61 10.24 22.44
CA TYR A 21 1.95 10.97 21.35
C TYR A 21 2.93 11.26 20.20
N TYR A 22 4.07 11.87 20.50
CA TYR A 22 5.07 12.22 19.48
C TYR A 22 5.62 10.96 18.79
N ALA A 23 5.89 9.89 19.54
CA ALA A 23 6.33 8.62 18.97
C ALA A 23 5.30 8.03 18.00
N HIS A 24 4.01 8.01 18.38
CA HIS A 24 2.96 7.48 17.52
C HIS A 24 2.75 8.34 16.27
N ARG A 25 2.68 9.67 16.44
CA ARG A 25 2.53 10.61 15.32
C ARG A 25 3.69 10.52 14.34
N ASN A 26 4.93 10.48 14.83
CA ASN A 26 6.12 10.36 13.98
C ASN A 26 6.09 9.04 13.18
N ARG A 27 5.72 7.93 13.82
CA ARG A 27 5.57 6.64 13.13
C ARG A 27 4.55 6.70 11.99
N LEU A 28 3.40 7.34 12.22
CA LEU A 28 2.38 7.49 11.17
C LEU A 28 2.87 8.39 10.03
N ASP A 29 3.62 9.44 10.34
CA ASP A 29 4.18 10.34 9.33
C ASP A 29 5.26 9.64 8.48
N GLU A 30 6.12 8.84 9.11
CA GLU A 30 7.09 7.98 8.42
C GLU A 30 6.39 7.03 7.45
N ILE A 31 5.34 6.32 7.90
CA ILE A 31 4.54 5.44 7.05
C ILE A 31 3.95 6.23 5.88
N ARG A 32 3.36 7.40 6.12
CA ARG A 32 2.78 8.23 5.06
C ARG A 32 3.81 8.61 4.00
N VAL A 33 4.99 9.07 4.43
CA VAL A 33 6.08 9.47 3.54
C VAL A 33 6.57 8.27 2.72
N GLU A 34 6.80 7.13 3.37
CA GLU A 34 7.27 5.91 2.71
C GLU A 34 6.27 5.40 1.65
N GLN A 35 4.99 5.33 2.00
CA GLN A 35 3.95 4.85 1.08
C GLN A 35 3.76 5.80 -0.11
N SER A 36 3.86 7.12 0.12
CA SER A 36 3.79 8.12 -0.96
C SER A 36 4.99 8.01 -1.90
N ALA A 37 6.20 7.85 -1.36
CA ALA A 37 7.40 7.65 -2.16
C ALA A 37 7.35 6.33 -2.96
N ALA A 38 6.82 5.25 -2.36
CA ALA A 38 6.64 3.97 -3.03
C ALA A 38 5.62 4.06 -4.18
N PHE A 39 4.54 4.82 -3.99
CA PHE A 39 3.56 5.10 -5.04
C PHE A 39 4.21 5.83 -6.22
N ASP A 40 4.89 6.95 -5.97
CA ASP A 40 5.52 7.76 -7.03
C ASP A 40 6.55 6.95 -7.82
N LYS A 41 7.40 6.18 -7.13
CA LYS A 41 8.37 5.28 -7.76
C LYS A 41 7.68 4.23 -8.64
N SER A 42 6.56 3.69 -8.19
CA SER A 42 5.80 2.69 -8.95
C SER A 42 5.19 3.30 -10.20
N ILE A 43 4.60 4.49 -10.11
CA ILE A 43 4.05 5.22 -11.26
C ILE A 43 5.14 5.55 -12.28
N LEU A 44 6.29 6.07 -11.82
CA LEU A 44 7.41 6.37 -12.70
C LEU A 44 7.91 5.11 -13.42
N THR A 45 8.05 4.00 -12.69
CA THR A 45 8.47 2.70 -13.26
C THR A 45 7.48 2.23 -14.32
N LEU A 46 6.17 2.33 -14.07
CA LEU A 46 5.14 1.93 -15.02
C LEU A 46 5.11 2.82 -16.26
N ALA A 47 5.28 4.13 -16.09
CA ALA A 47 5.35 5.07 -17.22
C ALA A 47 6.58 4.78 -18.09
N SER A 48 7.75 4.60 -17.48
CA SER A 48 8.98 4.25 -18.20
C SER A 48 8.89 2.89 -18.89
N GLY A 49 8.36 1.88 -18.20
CA GLY A 49 8.15 0.53 -18.75
C GLY A 49 7.15 0.53 -19.90
N GLY A 50 6.03 1.25 -19.76
CA GLY A 50 5.01 1.40 -20.80
C GLY A 50 5.53 2.14 -22.03
N LEU A 51 6.36 3.18 -21.85
CA LEU A 51 7.00 3.89 -22.95
C LEU A 51 8.00 2.97 -23.69
N ALA A 52 8.86 2.26 -22.95
CA ALA A 52 9.81 1.31 -23.54
C ALA A 52 9.08 0.19 -24.30
N PHE A 53 8.02 -0.37 -23.71
CA PHE A 53 7.17 -1.37 -24.36
C PHE A 53 6.54 -0.82 -25.64
N SER A 54 6.03 0.42 -25.61
CA SER A 54 5.44 1.08 -26.79
C SER A 54 6.45 1.22 -27.95
N LEU A 55 7.72 1.56 -27.64
CA LEU A 55 8.77 1.65 -28.65
C LEU A 55 9.10 0.29 -29.26
N VAL A 56 9.15 -0.78 -28.45
CA VAL A 56 9.39 -2.14 -28.95
C VAL A 56 8.25 -2.59 -29.87
N VAL A 57 6.99 -2.32 -29.49
CA VAL A 57 5.83 -2.65 -30.32
C VAL A 57 5.84 -1.88 -31.65
N LEU A 58 6.19 -0.59 -31.63
CA LEU A 58 6.34 0.21 -32.86
C LEU A 58 7.42 -0.33 -33.80
N GLN A 59 8.49 -0.92 -33.25
CA GLN A 59 9.56 -1.54 -34.03
C GLN A 59 9.22 -2.94 -34.53
N SER A 60 8.28 -3.64 -33.87
CA SER A 60 8.01 -5.06 -34.08
C SER A 60 6.59 -5.29 -34.60
N LEU A 61 6.31 -4.80 -35.81
CA LEU A 61 5.03 -4.94 -36.53
C LEU A 61 4.89 -6.28 -37.30
N GLN A 62 5.34 -7.41 -36.75
CA GLN A 62 4.93 -8.70 -37.29
C GLN A 62 3.64 -9.15 -36.59
N PRO A 63 2.57 -9.45 -37.34
CA PRO A 63 1.31 -9.88 -36.73
C PRO A 63 1.55 -11.17 -35.94
N PRO A 64 1.17 -11.23 -34.65
CA PRO A 64 1.35 -12.44 -33.87
C PRO A 64 0.52 -13.57 -34.50
N ARG A 65 1.20 -14.67 -34.82
CA ARG A 65 0.53 -15.92 -35.21
C ARG A 65 -0.13 -16.50 -33.97
N MET A 66 -1.45 -16.30 -33.88
CA MET A 66 -2.38 -16.81 -32.88
C MET A 66 -2.07 -16.43 -31.42
N ALA A 67 -2.81 -15.45 -30.90
CA ALA A 67 -2.88 -15.20 -29.47
C ALA A 67 -3.72 -16.32 -28.82
N HIS A 68 -3.06 -17.25 -28.15
CA HIS A 68 -3.74 -18.26 -27.33
C HIS A 68 -4.36 -17.56 -26.11
N GLU A 69 -5.62 -17.85 -25.77
CA GLU A 69 -6.38 -17.16 -24.70
C GLU A 69 -5.61 -17.04 -23.35
N PHE A 70 -4.76 -18.02 -23.02
CA PHE A 70 -3.96 -18.02 -21.79
C PHE A 70 -2.95 -16.87 -21.68
N ILE A 71 -2.35 -16.42 -22.80
CA ILE A 71 -1.43 -15.27 -22.74
C ILE A 71 -2.20 -13.99 -22.44
N VAL A 72 -3.39 -13.79 -23.02
CA VAL A 72 -4.20 -12.60 -22.77
C VAL A 72 -4.63 -12.55 -21.30
N TRP A 73 -5.07 -13.69 -20.74
CA TRP A 73 -5.41 -13.79 -19.32
C TRP A 73 -4.21 -13.52 -18.41
N SER A 74 -3.04 -14.07 -18.72
CA SER A 74 -1.82 -13.82 -17.96
C SER A 74 -1.48 -12.32 -17.89
N TRP A 75 -1.53 -11.63 -19.03
CA TRP A 75 -1.23 -10.21 -19.10
C TRP A 75 -2.26 -9.37 -18.35
N ALA A 76 -3.55 -9.69 -18.50
CA ALA A 76 -4.62 -9.02 -17.75
C ALA A 76 -4.44 -9.19 -16.23
N LEU A 77 -4.10 -10.39 -15.77
CA LEU A 77 -3.85 -10.69 -14.36
C LEU A 77 -2.64 -9.95 -13.81
N PHE A 78 -1.54 -9.86 -14.58
CA PHE A 78 -0.37 -9.09 -14.16
C PHE A 78 -0.68 -7.59 -14.07
N VAL A 79 -1.37 -7.03 -15.06
CA VAL A 79 -1.78 -5.62 -15.02
C VAL A 79 -2.68 -5.37 -13.80
N ALA A 80 -3.67 -6.23 -13.55
CA ALA A 80 -4.53 -6.12 -12.39
C ALA A 80 -3.76 -6.24 -11.06
N ALA A 81 -2.80 -7.16 -10.96
CA ALA A 81 -1.95 -7.32 -9.78
C ALA A 81 -1.13 -6.06 -9.50
N ILE A 82 -0.50 -5.49 -10.54
CA ILE A 82 0.29 -4.26 -10.44
C ILE A 82 -0.60 -3.09 -9.99
N LEU A 83 -1.75 -2.88 -10.64
CA LEU A 83 -2.66 -1.79 -10.30
C LEU A 83 -3.18 -1.93 -8.86
N THR A 84 -3.52 -3.15 -8.43
CA THR A 84 -3.97 -3.41 -7.05
C THR A 84 -2.86 -3.08 -6.05
N ASN A 85 -1.61 -3.42 -6.36
CA ASN A 85 -0.47 -3.10 -5.50
C ASN A 85 -0.19 -1.58 -5.44
N VAL A 86 -0.23 -0.90 -6.58
CA VAL A 86 -0.04 0.55 -6.61
C VAL A 86 -1.15 1.26 -5.83
N PHE A 87 -2.39 0.80 -5.97
CA PHE A 87 -3.53 1.37 -5.24
C PHE A 87 -3.44 1.14 -3.73
N SER A 88 -2.81 0.05 -3.28
CA SER A 88 -2.62 -0.21 -1.83
C SER A 88 -1.72 0.84 -1.17
N TYR A 89 -0.65 1.29 -1.84
CA TYR A 89 0.22 2.36 -1.35
C TYR A 89 -0.54 3.68 -1.18
N TYR A 90 -1.35 4.06 -2.17
CA TYR A 90 -2.18 5.27 -2.09
C TYR A 90 -3.14 5.21 -0.89
N LEU A 91 -3.83 4.08 -0.73
CA LEU A 91 -4.78 3.90 0.36
C LEU A 91 -4.08 3.87 1.73
N SER A 92 -2.90 3.25 1.83
CA SER A 92 -2.10 3.24 3.05
C SER A 92 -1.62 4.63 3.45
N SER A 93 -1.21 5.46 2.50
CA SER A 93 -0.84 6.86 2.75
C SER A 93 -2.04 7.67 3.27
N LYS A 94 -3.21 7.51 2.65
CA LYS A 94 -4.47 8.14 3.11
C LYS A 94 -4.90 7.66 4.50
N ALA A 95 -4.71 6.39 4.80
CA ALA A 95 -4.97 5.81 6.12
C ALA A 95 -4.14 6.49 7.21
N ALA A 96 -2.83 6.64 6.96
CA ALA A 96 -1.92 7.31 7.87
C ALA A 96 -2.30 8.78 8.08
N GLU A 97 -2.69 9.50 7.03
CA GLU A 97 -3.18 10.89 7.13
C GLU A 97 -4.41 11.01 8.04
N VAL A 98 -5.39 10.12 7.90
CA VAL A 98 -6.58 10.08 8.76
C VAL A 98 -6.20 9.72 10.20
N ALA A 99 -5.30 8.75 10.40
CA ALA A 99 -4.85 8.36 11.74
C ALA A 99 -4.12 9.51 12.46
N ILE A 100 -3.31 10.30 11.75
CA ILE A 100 -2.68 11.52 12.29
C ILE A 100 -3.75 12.53 12.73
N ALA A 101 -4.75 12.81 11.89
CA ALA A 101 -5.82 13.73 12.25
C ALA A 101 -6.62 13.25 13.49
N HIS A 102 -6.80 11.94 13.63
CA HIS A 102 -7.48 11.35 14.79
C HIS A 102 -6.66 11.50 16.06
N ILE A 103 -5.36 11.18 16.05
CA ILE A 103 -4.52 11.28 17.24
C ILE A 103 -4.30 12.75 17.66
N ASP A 104 -4.11 13.66 16.70
CA ASP A 104 -3.98 15.10 16.96
C ASP A 104 -5.24 15.65 17.64
N ARG A 105 -6.43 15.23 17.17
CA ARG A 105 -7.71 15.61 17.78
C ARG A 105 -7.89 15.05 19.19
N ARG A 106 -7.52 13.78 19.43
CA ARG A 106 -7.60 13.17 20.78
C ARG A 106 -6.68 13.88 21.76
N MET A 107 -5.47 14.24 21.33
CA MET A 107 -4.51 14.99 22.13
C MET A 107 -5.05 16.38 22.50
N ALA A 108 -5.62 17.10 21.54
CA ALA A 108 -6.22 18.43 21.76
C ALA A 108 -7.45 18.38 22.69
N GLN A 109 -8.25 17.33 22.62
CA GLN A 109 -9.48 17.18 23.40
C GLN A 109 -9.28 16.43 24.73
N GLN A 110 -8.06 15.95 25.01
CA GLN A 110 -7.74 15.06 26.16
C GLN A 110 -8.70 13.86 26.26
N ASN A 111 -9.28 13.44 25.13
CA ASN A 111 -10.28 12.40 25.07
C ASN A 111 -9.73 11.18 24.33
N TRP A 112 -9.29 10.20 25.11
CA TRP A 112 -8.69 8.96 24.62
C TRP A 112 -9.70 7.83 24.40
N VAL A 113 -11.00 8.11 24.55
CA VAL A 113 -12.08 7.14 24.33
C VAL A 113 -12.35 7.06 22.83
N GLY A 114 -11.60 6.20 22.14
CA GLY A 114 -11.85 5.90 20.74
C GLY A 114 -10.87 4.87 20.21
N THR A 115 -11.40 3.80 19.60
CA THR A 115 -10.60 2.81 18.89
C THR A 115 -10.17 3.40 17.55
N ASP A 116 -8.89 3.30 17.20
CA ASP A 116 -8.46 3.60 15.85
C ASP A 116 -9.13 2.64 14.87
N SER A 117 -9.69 3.22 13.81
CA SER A 117 -10.41 2.47 12.79
C SER A 117 -9.41 1.62 12.00
N ASN A 118 -9.24 0.36 12.43
CA ASN A 118 -8.46 -0.68 11.74
C ASN A 118 -8.98 -1.01 10.33
N PHE A 119 -9.97 -0.28 9.80
CA PHE A 119 -10.58 -0.56 8.52
C PHE A 119 -9.61 -0.33 7.37
N ALA A 120 -8.86 0.77 7.41
CA ALA A 120 -7.91 1.10 6.34
C ALA A 120 -6.72 0.12 6.32
N ASP A 121 -6.17 -0.24 7.48
CA ASP A 121 -5.12 -1.27 7.60
C ASP A 121 -5.60 -2.65 7.13
N LYS A 122 -6.86 -3.01 7.44
CA LYS A 122 -7.47 -4.24 6.93
C LYS A 122 -7.58 -4.22 5.40
N ILE A 123 -8.04 -3.11 4.82
CA ILE A 123 -8.18 -2.99 3.37
C ILE A 123 -6.80 -3.09 2.70
N THR A 124 -5.80 -2.33 3.15
CA THR A 124 -4.44 -2.38 2.57
C THR A 124 -3.86 -3.79 2.63
N ARG A 125 -4.04 -4.50 3.75
CA ARG A 125 -3.59 -5.90 3.89
C ARG A 125 -4.29 -6.84 2.92
N ILE A 126 -5.61 -6.67 2.72
CA ILE A 126 -6.38 -7.46 1.75
C ILE A 126 -5.88 -7.16 0.33
N LEU A 127 -5.68 -5.89 -0.05
CA LEU A 127 -5.22 -5.53 -1.39
C LEU A 127 -3.84 -6.09 -1.71
N ASN A 128 -2.89 -6.02 -0.77
CA ASN A 128 -1.58 -6.64 -0.97
C ASN A 128 -1.68 -8.16 -1.14
N SER A 129 -2.52 -8.82 -0.34
CA SER A 129 -2.75 -10.25 -0.49
C SER A 129 -3.39 -10.59 -1.84
N VAL A 130 -4.39 -9.82 -2.28
CA VAL A 130 -5.06 -9.99 -3.58
C VAL A 130 -4.08 -9.78 -4.73
N SER A 131 -3.23 -8.76 -4.65
CA SER A 131 -2.18 -8.52 -5.66
C SER A 131 -1.25 -9.73 -5.79
N GLY A 132 -0.79 -10.31 -4.66
CA GLY A 132 0.03 -11.52 -4.68
C GLY A 132 -0.66 -12.72 -5.33
N VAL A 133 -1.95 -12.94 -5.05
CA VAL A 133 -2.74 -14.02 -5.66
C VAL A 133 -2.92 -13.79 -7.17
N LEU A 134 -3.25 -12.57 -7.59
CA LEU A 134 -3.39 -12.22 -9.00
C LEU A 134 -2.07 -12.42 -9.76
N PHE A 135 -0.95 -12.03 -9.15
CA PHE A 135 0.37 -12.25 -9.74
C PHE A 135 0.68 -13.73 -9.92
N ALA A 136 0.44 -14.55 -8.89
CA ALA A 136 0.66 -15.99 -8.97
C ALA A 136 -0.22 -16.65 -10.05
N ALA A 137 -1.51 -16.26 -10.13
CA ALA A 137 -2.41 -16.74 -11.17
C ALA A 137 -1.92 -16.34 -12.58
N GLY A 138 -1.49 -15.09 -12.76
CA GLY A 138 -0.92 -14.61 -14.02
C GLY A 138 0.33 -15.39 -14.45
N ALA A 139 1.20 -15.74 -13.48
CA ALA A 139 2.40 -16.54 -13.72
C ALA A 139 2.08 -17.97 -14.15
N VAL A 140 1.07 -18.60 -13.52
CA VAL A 140 0.61 -19.94 -13.93
C VAL A 140 0.06 -19.91 -15.35
N CYS A 141 -0.77 -18.92 -15.71
CA CYS A 141 -1.27 -18.77 -17.09
C CYS A 141 -0.12 -18.59 -18.10
N LEU A 142 0.93 -17.83 -17.75
CA LEU A 142 2.09 -17.66 -18.61
C LEU A 142 2.85 -18.96 -18.83
N LEU A 143 3.04 -19.76 -17.77
CA LEU A 143 3.72 -21.05 -17.85
C LEU A 143 2.94 -22.06 -18.72
N ILE A 144 1.61 -22.10 -18.57
CA ILE A 144 0.75 -22.94 -19.41
C ILE A 144 0.89 -22.54 -20.88
N PHE A 145 0.83 -21.23 -21.17
CA PHE A 145 1.03 -20.73 -22.53
C PHE A 145 2.41 -21.10 -23.09
N ALA A 146 3.49 -20.89 -22.32
CA ALA A 146 4.85 -21.19 -22.75
C ALA A 146 5.03 -22.69 -23.05
N TYR A 147 4.40 -23.56 -22.25
CA TYR A 147 4.41 -24.99 -22.45
C TYR A 147 3.66 -25.41 -23.72
N GLN A 148 2.45 -24.87 -23.95
CA GLN A 148 1.66 -25.13 -25.17
C GLN A 148 2.40 -24.66 -26.42
N ASN A 149 2.89 -23.42 -26.40
CA ASN A 149 3.63 -22.83 -27.51
C ASN A 149 4.96 -23.55 -27.78
N GLY A 150 5.65 -24.03 -26.73
CA GLY A 150 6.90 -24.79 -26.85
C GLY A 150 6.71 -26.21 -27.39
N MET A 151 5.56 -26.82 -27.15
CA MET A 151 5.19 -28.13 -27.73
C MET A 151 4.51 -28.02 -29.11
N GLY A 152 4.20 -26.80 -29.57
CA GLY A 152 3.54 -26.57 -30.86
C GLY A 152 2.09 -27.05 -30.93
N ILE A 153 1.40 -27.10 -29.78
CA ILE A 153 -0.03 -27.45 -29.66
C ILE A 153 -0.87 -26.18 -29.58
#